data_AF-A0AAX3UDQ4-F1
#
_entry.id   AF-A0AAX3UDQ4-F1
#
_cell.length_a   1.000
_cell.length_b   1.000
_cell.length_c   1.000
_cell.angle_alpha   90.00
_cell.angle_beta   90.00
_cell.angle_gamma   90.00
#
_symmetry.space_group_name_H-M   'P 1'
#
loop_
_entity.id
_entity.type
_entity.pdbx_description
1 polymer ?
#
loop_
_entity_poly.entity_id
_entity_poly.type
_entity_poly.pdbx_seq_one_letter_code
_entity_poly.pdbx_strand_id
1 'polypeptide(L)'
;MVCNQFATKLKSIPLALSALKRYISETKHAPVHIKLVYNVFDEKSFIEGTFSSDVPTTEITSDLTSSISFILSNMVSAYLMTYQKVFLSRIIINADIDMLGIVYDSIKVTCRFKANNVKYAISNDNLLSSILNQTMEAERSEIIERPATGLSIQLFRHRLRSIQIISDYSSNDQYDSYQHPFESEILVSLMGIIKLYENPENSHRASARLFFDLSKRNRLLFKHGTIYPSESLIYHSNKKDHFEIEQIDHVLSQTVPILATTSLAQIDNLELFMTHNRQFKCRFGLTAPQDKNVPVKNFMNMSTDNSVITWQNVFNHIVSNYSLSQLSEAWLQDIVVTLSPFKDQWVVNFDQYSLTHNFNSYLPKDQIVAMVQSVAEQSNGKARIKHIVLEKEEKKTEMLRLDLEPLAVKPKASAIAMPLPLRNADTDGKVIHYFDLSDHNGYFLSHDKFMKMVK
;
A
#
# COMPACT_ATOMS: atom_id res chain seq x y z
N MET A 1 -17.26 -17.51 -27.42
CA MET A 1 -17.06 -18.96 -27.13
C MET A 1 -15.73 -19.26 -26.42
N VAL A 2 -14.58 -18.69 -26.81
CA VAL A 2 -13.26 -19.09 -26.27
C VAL A 2 -13.13 -18.93 -24.74
N CYS A 3 -13.69 -17.87 -24.13
CA CYS A 3 -13.57 -17.59 -22.69
C CYS A 3 -13.99 -18.78 -21.79
N ASN A 4 -15.00 -19.55 -22.20
CA ASN A 4 -15.49 -20.71 -21.43
C ASN A 4 -14.43 -21.83 -21.28
N GLN A 5 -13.44 -21.90 -22.18
CA GLN A 5 -12.33 -22.86 -22.08
C GLN A 5 -11.22 -22.43 -21.11
N PHE A 6 -11.20 -21.16 -20.69
CA PHE A 6 -10.30 -20.66 -19.65
C PHE A 6 -10.97 -20.60 -18.27
N ALA A 7 -12.24 -20.20 -18.19
CA ALA A 7 -12.99 -20.17 -16.93
C ALA A 7 -12.99 -21.53 -16.19
N THR A 8 -13.04 -22.64 -16.93
CA THR A 8 -12.99 -24.01 -16.38
C THR A 8 -11.63 -24.43 -15.79
N LYS A 9 -10.57 -23.64 -16.00
CA LYS A 9 -9.23 -23.87 -15.41
C LYS A 9 -8.99 -23.11 -14.11
N LEU A 10 -9.67 -21.98 -13.88
CA LEU A 10 -9.44 -21.07 -12.74
C LEU A 10 -10.01 -21.57 -11.39
N LYS A 11 -9.81 -22.85 -11.09
CA LYS A 11 -10.45 -23.56 -9.96
C LYS A 11 -10.11 -22.98 -8.58
N SER A 12 -8.97 -22.32 -8.43
CA SER A 12 -8.58 -21.69 -7.16
C SER A 12 -9.46 -20.48 -6.79
N ILE A 13 -10.13 -19.82 -7.75
CA ILE A 13 -11.01 -18.66 -7.49
C ILE A 13 -12.30 -19.09 -6.74
N PRO A 14 -13.10 -20.08 -7.20
CA PRO A 14 -14.22 -20.62 -6.43
C PRO A 14 -13.83 -21.16 -5.04
N LEU A 15 -12.64 -21.78 -4.92
CA LEU A 15 -12.17 -22.32 -3.63
C LEU A 15 -11.79 -21.19 -2.65
N ALA A 16 -11.21 -20.10 -3.14
CA ALA A 16 -10.94 -18.91 -2.33
C ALA A 16 -12.24 -18.24 -1.86
N LEU A 17 -13.23 -18.06 -2.75
CA LEU A 17 -14.56 -17.55 -2.39
C LEU A 17 -15.31 -18.48 -1.42
N SER A 18 -15.10 -19.79 -1.50
CA SER A 18 -15.67 -20.77 -0.56
C SER A 18 -15.11 -20.58 0.86
N ALA A 19 -13.84 -20.22 1.01
CA ALA A 19 -13.26 -19.88 2.30
C ALA A 19 -13.81 -18.55 2.86
N LEU A 20 -14.00 -17.54 2.00
CA LEU A 20 -14.67 -16.28 2.37
C LEU A 20 -16.09 -16.56 2.90
N LYS A 21 -16.86 -17.40 2.19
CA LYS A 21 -18.21 -17.82 2.58
C LYS A 21 -18.24 -18.55 3.93
N ARG A 22 -17.21 -19.36 4.24
CA ARG A 22 -17.07 -19.98 5.56
C ARG A 22 -16.86 -18.92 6.64
N TYR A 23 -15.93 -17.98 6.47
CA TYR A 23 -15.71 -16.88 7.42
C TYR A 23 -16.99 -16.09 7.72
N ILE A 24 -17.76 -15.75 6.67
CA ILE A 24 -19.07 -15.07 6.78
C ILE A 24 -20.04 -15.87 7.65
N SER A 25 -20.17 -17.18 7.40
CA SER A 25 -21.10 -18.05 8.15
C SER A 25 -20.74 -18.22 9.64
N GLU A 26 -19.44 -18.14 9.99
CA GLU A 26 -18.95 -18.27 11.36
C GLU A 26 -19.03 -16.94 12.14
N THR A 27 -18.65 -15.83 11.51
CA THR A 27 -18.59 -14.50 12.15
C THR A 27 -19.93 -13.77 12.17
N LYS A 28 -20.74 -13.93 11.12
CA LYS A 28 -21.93 -13.13 10.79
C LYS A 28 -21.64 -11.64 10.54
N HIS A 29 -20.54 -11.33 9.86
CA HIS A 29 -20.26 -10.00 9.29
C HIS A 29 -20.36 -10.05 7.74
N ALA A 30 -20.83 -8.97 7.11
CA ALA A 30 -21.03 -8.92 5.65
C ALA A 30 -19.81 -8.29 4.94
N PRO A 31 -19.34 -8.85 3.80
CA PRO A 31 -18.22 -8.30 3.07
C PRO A 31 -18.65 -7.03 2.33
N VAL A 32 -17.94 -5.94 2.57
CA VAL A 32 -18.13 -4.65 1.87
C VAL A 32 -17.06 -4.41 0.80
N HIS A 33 -15.94 -5.14 0.86
CA HIS A 33 -14.87 -5.10 -0.14
C HIS A 33 -14.22 -6.47 -0.32
N ILE A 34 -13.87 -6.82 -1.57
CA ILE A 34 -13.14 -8.02 -1.95
C ILE A 34 -11.92 -7.69 -2.79
N LYS A 35 -10.83 -8.41 -2.52
CA LYS A 35 -9.56 -8.31 -3.23
C LYS A 35 -9.05 -9.71 -3.55
N LEU A 36 -9.06 -10.05 -4.83
CA LEU A 36 -8.54 -11.30 -5.37
C LEU A 36 -7.17 -11.07 -5.99
N VAL A 37 -6.19 -11.90 -5.64
CA VAL A 37 -4.85 -11.95 -6.25
C VAL A 37 -4.66 -13.33 -6.87
N TYR A 38 -4.84 -13.42 -8.20
CA TYR A 38 -4.50 -14.62 -8.97
C TYR A 38 -3.01 -14.60 -9.35
N ASN A 39 -2.28 -15.65 -9.00
CA ASN A 39 -0.86 -15.81 -9.33
C ASN A 39 -0.71 -16.69 -10.58
N VAL A 40 -0.20 -16.11 -11.67
CA VAL A 40 -0.22 -16.74 -13.00
C VAL A 40 0.80 -17.89 -13.11
N PHE A 41 1.83 -17.91 -12.26
CA PHE A 41 2.90 -18.92 -12.32
C PHE A 41 2.62 -20.23 -11.57
N ASP A 42 1.69 -20.24 -10.62
CA ASP A 42 1.32 -21.43 -9.84
C ASP A 42 -0.19 -21.62 -9.69
N GLU A 43 -0.97 -20.85 -10.46
CA GLU A 43 -2.44 -20.87 -10.57
C GLU A 43 -3.21 -20.69 -9.26
N LYS A 44 -2.52 -20.24 -8.19
CA LYS A 44 -3.11 -20.01 -6.86
C LYS A 44 -3.89 -18.71 -6.80
N SER A 45 -4.92 -18.70 -5.96
CA SER A 45 -5.70 -17.52 -5.62
C SER A 45 -5.48 -17.15 -4.15
N PHE A 46 -5.06 -15.93 -3.89
CA PHE A 46 -5.19 -15.30 -2.57
C PHE A 46 -6.41 -14.41 -2.57
N ILE A 47 -7.18 -14.46 -1.48
CA ILE A 47 -8.37 -13.64 -1.26
C ILE A 47 -8.23 -12.85 0.04
N GLU A 48 -8.67 -11.61 0.00
CA GLU A 48 -8.77 -10.69 1.11
C GLU A 48 -10.17 -10.07 1.06
N GLY A 49 -10.93 -10.19 2.15
CA GLY A 49 -12.23 -9.54 2.30
C GLY A 49 -12.20 -8.56 3.46
N THR A 50 -12.87 -7.42 3.31
CA THR A 50 -13.16 -6.49 4.42
C THR A 50 -14.65 -6.58 4.77
N PHE A 51 -14.96 -6.69 6.06
CA PHE A 51 -16.31 -6.96 6.54
C PHE A 51 -16.77 -5.88 7.52
N SER A 52 -17.93 -5.28 7.28
CA SER A 52 -18.56 -4.36 8.24
C SER A 52 -19.38 -5.15 9.26
N SER A 53 -19.41 -4.66 10.50
CA SER A 53 -20.33 -5.13 11.54
C SER A 53 -21.72 -4.46 11.49
N ASP A 54 -21.87 -3.38 10.72
CA ASP A 54 -23.10 -2.59 10.57
C ASP A 54 -24.08 -3.17 9.52
N VAL A 55 -23.57 -3.95 8.56
CA VAL A 55 -24.34 -4.50 7.43
C VAL A 55 -24.85 -5.92 7.75
N PRO A 56 -26.17 -6.19 7.64
CA PRO A 56 -26.75 -7.47 8.05
C PRO A 56 -26.44 -8.62 7.07
N THR A 57 -26.01 -9.77 7.58
CA THR A 57 -25.60 -10.93 6.75
C THR A 57 -26.71 -11.66 5.98
N THR A 58 -27.94 -11.17 6.01
CA THR A 58 -29.08 -11.74 5.27
C THR A 58 -28.95 -11.65 3.75
N GLU A 59 -27.98 -10.88 3.25
CA GLU A 59 -27.86 -10.48 1.84
C GLU A 59 -27.00 -11.45 1.00
N ILE A 60 -26.23 -12.35 1.62
CA ILE A 60 -25.20 -13.15 0.94
C ILE A 60 -25.73 -14.53 0.54
N THR A 61 -26.28 -14.62 -0.66
CA THR A 61 -26.81 -15.87 -1.22
C THR A 61 -25.73 -16.77 -1.85
N SER A 62 -26.10 -18.02 -2.16
CA SER A 62 -25.33 -18.88 -3.09
C SER A 62 -25.08 -18.21 -4.44
N ASP A 63 -26.06 -17.42 -4.88
CA ASP A 63 -26.16 -16.91 -6.23
C ASP A 63 -25.31 -15.64 -6.35
N LEU A 64 -25.29 -14.81 -5.30
CA LEU A 64 -24.33 -13.72 -5.10
C LEU A 64 -22.90 -14.25 -5.14
N THR A 65 -22.60 -15.31 -4.38
CA THR A 65 -21.27 -15.95 -4.36
C THR A 65 -20.87 -16.44 -5.76
N SER A 66 -21.84 -16.98 -6.52
CA SER A 66 -21.63 -17.51 -7.87
C SER A 66 -21.43 -16.39 -8.91
N SER A 67 -22.18 -15.29 -8.79
CA SER A 67 -22.02 -14.07 -9.60
C SER A 67 -20.63 -13.45 -9.41
N ILE A 68 -20.20 -13.26 -8.15
CA ILE A 68 -18.85 -12.80 -7.80
C ILE A 68 -17.79 -13.73 -8.42
N SER A 69 -17.96 -15.05 -8.31
CA SER A 69 -17.04 -16.02 -8.91
C SER A 69 -16.99 -15.97 -10.43
N PHE A 70 -18.13 -15.74 -11.10
CA PHE A 70 -18.23 -15.61 -12.54
C PHE A 70 -17.52 -14.34 -13.04
N ILE A 71 -17.82 -13.18 -12.45
CA ILE A 71 -17.19 -11.89 -12.80
C ILE A 71 -15.67 -11.97 -12.64
N LEU A 72 -15.18 -12.43 -11.48
CA LEU A 72 -13.75 -12.54 -11.21
C LEU A 72 -13.05 -13.55 -12.13
N SER A 73 -13.67 -14.69 -12.43
CA SER A 73 -13.10 -15.69 -13.34
C SER A 73 -13.08 -15.23 -14.79
N ASN A 74 -14.09 -14.48 -15.24
CA ASN A 74 -14.13 -13.90 -16.57
C ASN A 74 -13.05 -12.82 -16.74
N MET A 75 -12.93 -11.90 -15.79
CA MET A 75 -11.88 -10.87 -15.81
C MET A 75 -10.47 -11.48 -15.80
N VAL A 76 -10.21 -12.45 -14.91
CA VAL A 76 -8.92 -13.16 -14.92
C VAL A 76 -8.68 -13.88 -16.26
N SER A 77 -9.72 -14.51 -16.85
CA SER A 77 -9.62 -15.14 -18.16
C SER A 77 -9.28 -14.15 -19.29
N ALA A 78 -9.92 -12.97 -19.29
CA ALA A 78 -9.71 -11.93 -20.30
C ALA A 78 -8.27 -11.38 -20.29
N TYR A 79 -7.73 -11.04 -19.11
CA TYR A 79 -6.35 -10.57 -18.99
C TYR A 79 -5.32 -11.68 -19.25
N LEU A 80 -5.63 -12.95 -18.98
CA LEU A 80 -4.81 -14.10 -19.41
C LEU A 80 -4.84 -14.30 -20.93
N MET A 81 -5.98 -14.11 -21.59
CA MET A 81 -6.11 -14.15 -23.05
C MET A 81 -5.41 -12.97 -23.74
N THR A 82 -5.31 -11.82 -23.07
CA THR A 82 -4.56 -10.64 -23.54
C THR A 82 -3.05 -10.88 -23.52
N TYR A 83 -2.51 -11.22 -22.34
CA TYR A 83 -1.06 -11.20 -22.10
C TYR A 83 -0.42 -12.57 -22.34
N GLN A 84 -0.44 -13.03 -23.59
CA GLN A 84 -0.01 -14.38 -24.02
C GLN A 84 1.52 -14.62 -23.96
N LYS A 85 2.29 -13.73 -23.34
CA LYS A 85 3.76 -13.83 -23.17
C LYS A 85 4.11 -13.81 -21.68
N VAL A 86 5.00 -14.72 -21.26
CA VAL A 86 5.12 -15.26 -19.88
C VAL A 86 5.77 -14.32 -18.84
N PHE A 87 5.40 -13.05 -18.88
CA PHE A 87 5.85 -12.00 -17.95
C PHE A 87 4.73 -11.56 -16.99
N LEU A 88 3.46 -11.72 -17.36
CA LEU A 88 2.35 -11.51 -16.43
C LEU A 88 2.51 -12.48 -15.27
N SER A 89 2.63 -11.92 -14.07
CA SER A 89 2.94 -12.66 -12.85
C SER A 89 1.74 -12.74 -11.91
N ARG A 90 0.94 -11.68 -11.84
CA ARG A 90 -0.29 -11.63 -11.04
C ARG A 90 -1.33 -10.76 -11.72
N ILE A 91 -2.59 -11.17 -11.60
CA ILE A 91 -3.76 -10.32 -11.82
C ILE A 91 -4.33 -10.03 -10.44
N ILE A 92 -4.52 -8.76 -10.11
CA ILE A 92 -5.12 -8.30 -8.85
C ILE A 92 -6.42 -7.61 -9.19
N ILE A 93 -7.55 -8.07 -8.66
CA ILE A 93 -8.84 -7.40 -8.77
C ILE A 93 -9.23 -6.94 -7.37
N ASN A 94 -9.60 -5.67 -7.22
CA ASN A 94 -10.16 -5.10 -6.00
C ASN A 94 -11.53 -4.54 -6.38
N ALA A 95 -12.55 -4.75 -5.56
CA ALA A 95 -13.90 -4.23 -5.80
C ALA A 95 -14.71 -4.18 -4.50
N ASP A 96 -15.66 -3.26 -4.43
CA ASP A 96 -16.65 -3.18 -3.36
C ASP A 96 -17.80 -4.17 -3.62
N ILE A 97 -18.47 -4.60 -2.55
CA ILE A 97 -19.60 -5.53 -2.58
C ILE A 97 -20.85 -4.87 -1.99
N ASP A 98 -21.98 -5.08 -2.65
CA ASP A 98 -23.32 -4.70 -2.20
C ASP A 98 -24.30 -5.90 -2.23
N MET A 99 -25.60 -5.61 -2.03
CA MET A 99 -26.70 -6.60 -2.12
C MET A 99 -26.84 -7.30 -3.48
N LEU A 100 -26.27 -6.74 -4.56
CA LEU A 100 -26.41 -7.23 -5.93
C LEU A 100 -25.15 -7.97 -6.42
N GLY A 101 -23.99 -7.66 -5.86
CA GLY A 101 -22.76 -8.42 -6.05
C GLY A 101 -21.52 -7.54 -5.97
N ILE A 102 -20.67 -7.64 -7.00
CA ILE A 102 -19.58 -6.67 -7.20
C ILE A 102 -20.19 -5.38 -7.76
N VAL A 103 -19.91 -4.25 -7.09
CA VAL A 103 -20.25 -2.91 -7.62
C VAL A 103 -19.33 -2.63 -8.81
N TYR A 104 -19.85 -2.72 -10.04
CA TYR A 104 -19.02 -2.76 -11.26
C TYR A 104 -18.09 -1.55 -11.42
N ASP A 105 -18.56 -0.34 -11.10
CA ASP A 105 -17.75 0.88 -11.19
C ASP A 105 -16.76 1.06 -10.02
N SER A 106 -16.74 0.15 -9.03
CA SER A 106 -15.67 0.09 -8.01
C SER A 106 -14.46 -0.74 -8.47
N ILE A 107 -14.57 -1.50 -9.57
CA ILE A 107 -13.59 -2.51 -9.95
C ILE A 107 -12.25 -1.85 -10.33
N LYS A 108 -11.18 -2.30 -9.69
CA LYS A 108 -9.81 -1.89 -10.00
C LYS A 108 -8.94 -3.10 -10.29
N VAL A 109 -8.62 -3.32 -11.56
CA VAL A 109 -7.77 -4.43 -12.00
C VAL A 109 -6.33 -3.96 -12.20
N THR A 110 -5.37 -4.70 -11.65
CA THR A 110 -3.93 -4.43 -11.76
C THR A 110 -3.19 -5.67 -12.25
N CYS A 111 -2.70 -5.61 -13.48
CA CYS A 111 -1.89 -6.64 -14.11
C CYS A 111 -0.40 -6.37 -13.83
N ARG A 112 0.25 -7.26 -13.08
CA ARG A 112 1.66 -7.13 -12.67
C ARG A 112 2.58 -7.97 -13.54
N PHE A 113 3.48 -7.34 -14.27
CA PHE A 113 4.50 -7.98 -15.09
C PHE A 113 5.83 -8.05 -14.34
N LYS A 114 6.50 -9.21 -14.32
CA LYS A 114 7.80 -9.39 -13.67
C LYS A 114 8.93 -9.12 -14.67
N ALA A 115 9.68 -8.05 -14.42
CA ALA A 115 10.90 -7.72 -15.16
C ALA A 115 12.10 -8.56 -14.68
N ASN A 116 13.20 -8.53 -15.44
CA ASN A 116 14.44 -9.23 -15.11
C ASN A 116 14.25 -10.75 -14.83
N ASN A 117 13.34 -11.41 -15.56
CA ASN A 117 13.10 -12.84 -15.41
C ASN A 117 14.11 -13.66 -16.23
N VAL A 118 15.12 -14.21 -15.54
CA VAL A 118 16.27 -14.93 -16.13
C VAL A 118 15.85 -16.03 -17.11
N LYS A 119 14.70 -16.69 -16.90
CA LYS A 119 14.18 -17.74 -17.78
C LYS A 119 13.87 -17.29 -19.22
N TYR A 120 13.72 -15.99 -19.47
CA TYR A 120 13.23 -15.46 -20.75
C TYR A 120 14.14 -14.41 -21.40
N ALA A 121 15.25 -14.02 -20.75
CA ALA A 121 16.33 -13.19 -21.31
C ALA A 121 15.92 -11.91 -22.08
N ILE A 122 14.74 -11.35 -21.83
CA ILE A 122 14.20 -10.18 -22.54
C ILE A 122 14.83 -8.87 -22.03
N SER A 123 15.04 -7.90 -22.93
CA SER A 123 15.39 -6.53 -22.55
C SER A 123 14.19 -5.80 -21.91
N ASN A 124 14.45 -4.81 -21.05
CA ASN A 124 13.39 -3.97 -20.47
C ASN A 124 12.57 -3.24 -21.55
N ASP A 125 13.20 -2.91 -22.68
CA ASP A 125 12.60 -2.25 -23.84
C ASP A 125 11.60 -3.16 -24.59
N ASN A 126 12.02 -4.38 -24.94
CA ASN A 126 11.13 -5.38 -25.54
C ASN A 126 10.01 -5.80 -24.58
N LEU A 127 10.27 -5.82 -23.27
CA LEU A 127 9.26 -6.08 -22.25
C LEU A 127 8.19 -4.97 -22.21
N LEU A 128 8.60 -3.70 -22.15
CA LEU A 128 7.68 -2.56 -22.14
C LEU A 128 6.86 -2.49 -23.43
N SER A 129 7.52 -2.54 -24.59
CA SER A 129 6.87 -2.55 -25.90
C SER A 129 5.84 -3.67 -26.02
N SER A 130 6.19 -4.88 -25.57
CA SER A 130 5.29 -6.03 -25.54
C SER A 130 4.08 -5.81 -24.62
N ILE A 131 4.24 -5.18 -23.46
CA ILE A 131 3.13 -4.89 -22.52
C ILE A 131 2.19 -3.83 -23.10
N LEU A 132 2.72 -2.71 -23.61
CA LEU A 132 1.92 -1.60 -24.13
C LEU A 132 1.16 -2.03 -25.39
N ASN A 133 1.80 -2.75 -26.31
CA ASN A 133 1.14 -3.23 -27.53
C ASN A 133 0.02 -4.23 -27.23
N GLN A 134 0.25 -5.27 -26.40
CA GLN A 134 -0.82 -6.22 -26.02
C GLN A 134 -1.98 -5.54 -25.29
N THR A 135 -1.70 -4.51 -24.48
CA THR A 135 -2.75 -3.72 -23.81
C THR A 135 -3.62 -2.99 -24.83
N MET A 136 -2.99 -2.24 -25.74
CA MET A 136 -3.67 -1.51 -26.82
C MET A 136 -4.43 -2.46 -27.78
N GLU A 137 -3.86 -3.62 -28.11
CA GLU A 137 -4.49 -4.62 -28.98
C GLU A 137 -5.75 -5.22 -28.34
N ALA A 138 -5.71 -5.56 -27.05
CA ALA A 138 -6.86 -6.11 -26.33
C ALA A 138 -7.94 -5.06 -26.01
N GLU A 139 -7.56 -3.81 -25.80
CA GLU A 139 -8.50 -2.68 -25.73
C GLU A 139 -9.21 -2.48 -27.09
N ARG A 140 -8.46 -2.38 -28.20
CA ARG A 140 -9.02 -2.25 -29.55
C ARG A 140 -9.85 -3.46 -30.01
N SER A 141 -9.66 -4.61 -29.38
CA SER A 141 -10.40 -5.85 -29.66
C SER A 141 -11.53 -6.11 -28.67
N GLU A 142 -11.83 -5.16 -27.76
CA GLU A 142 -12.85 -5.27 -26.72
C GLU A 142 -12.72 -6.51 -25.81
N ILE A 143 -11.48 -7.05 -25.70
CA ILE A 143 -11.16 -8.16 -24.79
C ILE A 143 -11.07 -7.67 -23.35
N ILE A 144 -10.67 -6.40 -23.15
CA ILE A 144 -10.68 -5.72 -21.86
C ILE A 144 -11.78 -4.64 -21.90
N GLU A 145 -12.65 -4.64 -20.88
CA GLU A 145 -13.88 -3.83 -20.82
C GLU A 145 -13.67 -2.36 -20.40
N ARG A 146 -12.54 -2.03 -19.76
CA ARG A 146 -12.14 -0.64 -19.41
C ARG A 146 -10.64 -0.41 -19.67
N PRO A 147 -10.23 0.75 -20.17
CA PRO A 147 -8.87 0.98 -20.64
C PRO A 147 -7.89 1.07 -19.44
N ALA A 148 -6.60 0.90 -19.71
CA ALA A 148 -5.55 1.21 -18.75
C ALA A 148 -5.53 2.73 -18.45
N THR A 149 -5.87 3.09 -17.22
CA THR A 149 -5.91 4.45 -16.68
C THR A 149 -4.66 4.82 -15.89
N GLY A 150 -3.84 3.83 -15.50
CA GLY A 150 -2.59 4.07 -14.79
C GLY A 150 -1.51 3.02 -15.02
N LEU A 151 -0.25 3.45 -14.84
CA LEU A 151 0.93 2.60 -14.90
C LEU A 151 1.75 2.79 -13.62
N SER A 152 2.40 1.74 -13.12
CA SER A 152 3.48 1.93 -12.14
C SER A 152 4.69 1.05 -12.42
N ILE A 153 5.86 1.53 -12.03
CA ILE A 153 7.10 0.77 -12.06
C ILE A 153 7.62 0.58 -10.63
N GLN A 154 8.18 -0.59 -10.34
CA GLN A 154 8.87 -0.87 -9.07
C GLN A 154 10.36 -1.12 -9.34
N LEU A 155 11.19 -0.27 -8.75
CA LEU A 155 12.64 -0.22 -8.85
C LEU A 155 13.24 -0.70 -7.51
N PHE A 156 14.12 -1.70 -7.52
CA PHE A 156 14.64 -2.31 -6.28
C PHE A 156 15.99 -3.02 -6.48
N ARG A 157 17.01 -2.61 -5.73
CA ARG A 157 18.42 -3.07 -5.85
C ARG A 157 18.97 -2.91 -7.28
N HIS A 158 19.06 -1.66 -7.77
CA HIS A 158 19.61 -1.26 -9.08
C HIS A 158 19.01 -2.01 -10.30
N ARG A 159 17.75 -2.46 -10.22
CA ARG A 159 16.99 -3.08 -11.32
C ARG A 159 15.50 -2.76 -11.28
N LEU A 160 14.88 -2.68 -12.45
CA LEU A 160 13.43 -2.83 -12.61
C LEU A 160 12.99 -4.22 -12.16
N ARG A 161 11.98 -4.30 -11.28
CA ARG A 161 11.39 -5.56 -10.80
C ARG A 161 10.05 -5.89 -11.41
N SER A 162 9.23 -4.87 -11.63
CA SER A 162 7.93 -5.06 -12.25
C SER A 162 7.37 -3.77 -12.78
N ILE A 163 6.61 -3.92 -13.86
CA ILE A 163 5.67 -2.93 -14.39
C ILE A 163 4.27 -3.39 -13.95
N GLN A 164 3.38 -2.45 -13.68
CA GLN A 164 1.95 -2.73 -13.47
C GLN A 164 1.13 -1.86 -14.41
N ILE A 165 0.17 -2.48 -15.08
CA ILE A 165 -0.90 -1.80 -15.82
C ILE A 165 -2.15 -1.85 -14.95
N ILE A 166 -2.87 -0.73 -14.84
CA ILE A 166 -4.03 -0.54 -13.97
C ILE A 166 -5.20 -0.07 -14.82
N SER A 167 -6.29 -0.86 -14.85
CA SER A 167 -7.61 -0.44 -15.31
C SER A 167 -8.46 -0.08 -14.08
N ASP A 168 -9.15 1.04 -14.13
CA ASP A 168 -9.96 1.56 -13.02
C ASP A 168 -11.36 1.86 -13.55
N TYR A 169 -12.37 1.14 -13.05
CA TYR A 169 -13.71 1.14 -13.63
C TYR A 169 -14.53 2.34 -13.15
N SER A 170 -14.02 3.08 -12.15
CA SER A 170 -14.65 4.28 -11.58
C SER A 170 -14.53 5.53 -12.44
N SER A 171 -13.60 5.55 -13.42
CA SER A 171 -13.40 6.71 -14.29
C SER A 171 -14.46 6.75 -15.40
N ASN A 172 -15.62 7.35 -15.08
CA ASN A 172 -16.79 7.40 -15.96
C ASN A 172 -16.72 8.45 -17.10
N ASP A 173 -15.62 9.20 -17.22
CA ASP A 173 -15.41 10.23 -18.26
C ASP A 173 -15.04 9.62 -19.64
N GLN A 174 -15.99 8.88 -20.22
CA GLN A 174 -16.19 8.60 -21.66
C GLN A 174 -14.95 8.33 -22.54
N TYR A 175 -14.00 7.50 -22.07
CA TYR A 175 -13.17 6.65 -22.93
C TYR A 175 -12.17 7.32 -23.92
N ASP A 176 -11.73 8.56 -23.73
CA ASP A 176 -10.65 9.20 -24.52
C ASP A 176 -9.46 8.24 -24.79
N SER A 177 -9.04 7.48 -23.77
CA SER A 177 -7.92 6.55 -23.82
C SER A 177 -8.09 5.33 -24.73
N TYR A 178 -9.32 4.88 -25.05
CA TYR A 178 -9.52 3.81 -26.05
C TYR A 178 -9.19 4.28 -27.47
N GLN A 179 -9.41 5.56 -27.76
CA GLN A 179 -9.23 6.15 -29.09
C GLN A 179 -7.75 6.49 -29.37
N HIS A 180 -6.89 6.47 -28.36
CA HIS A 180 -5.51 6.90 -28.44
C HIS A 180 -4.52 5.74 -28.19
N PRO A 181 -3.61 5.45 -29.13
CA PRO A 181 -2.51 4.52 -28.89
C PRO A 181 -1.56 5.07 -27.82
N PHE A 182 -0.70 4.21 -27.27
CA PHE A 182 0.45 4.70 -26.50
C PHE A 182 1.43 5.42 -27.44
N GLU A 183 1.62 6.72 -27.24
CA GLU A 183 2.64 7.46 -28.00
C GLU A 183 4.05 6.98 -27.65
N SER A 184 4.96 7.02 -28.63
CA SER A 184 6.34 6.54 -28.46
C SER A 184 7.12 7.32 -27.39
N GLU A 185 6.73 8.58 -27.11
CA GLU A 185 7.28 9.38 -26.01
C GLU A 185 7.09 8.71 -24.64
N ILE A 186 6.00 7.96 -24.43
CA ILE A 186 5.78 7.19 -23.18
C ILE A 186 6.84 6.10 -23.00
N LEU A 187 7.11 5.32 -24.06
CA LEU A 187 8.12 4.27 -24.03
C LEU A 187 9.52 4.86 -23.83
N VAL A 188 9.86 5.93 -24.57
CA VAL A 188 11.13 6.64 -24.44
C VAL A 188 11.33 7.20 -23.02
N SER A 189 10.29 7.82 -22.45
CA SER A 189 10.33 8.37 -21.09
C SER A 189 10.54 7.28 -20.04
N LEU A 190 9.78 6.18 -20.11
CA LEU A 190 9.93 5.04 -19.20
C LEU A 190 11.33 4.42 -19.31
N MET A 191 11.84 4.23 -20.52
CA MET A 191 13.19 3.71 -20.76
C MET A 191 14.28 4.68 -20.29
N GLY A 192 14.05 6.00 -20.34
CA GLY A 192 14.94 7.01 -19.74
C GLY A 192 15.03 6.85 -18.23
N ILE A 193 13.89 6.80 -17.54
CA ILE A 193 13.81 6.59 -16.08
C ILE A 193 14.52 5.29 -15.67
N ILE A 194 14.27 4.19 -16.39
CA ILE A 194 14.87 2.89 -16.10
C ILE A 194 16.39 2.92 -16.32
N LYS A 195 16.88 3.47 -17.44
CA LYS A 195 18.33 3.59 -17.72
C LYS A 195 19.06 4.44 -16.69
N LEU A 196 18.45 5.53 -16.23
CA LEU A 196 19.03 6.39 -15.18
C LEU A 196 19.13 5.65 -13.83
N TYR A 197 18.11 4.87 -13.45
CA TYR A 197 18.15 4.07 -12.22
C TYR A 197 19.10 2.85 -12.30
N GLU A 198 19.17 2.21 -13.47
CA GLU A 198 20.04 1.04 -13.71
C GLU A 198 21.50 1.43 -14.05
N ASN A 199 21.87 2.74 -14.04
CA ASN A 199 23.25 3.19 -14.26
C ASN A 199 24.20 2.57 -13.20
N PRO A 200 25.25 1.82 -13.60
CA PRO A 200 26.23 1.26 -12.67
C PRO A 200 27.04 2.28 -11.88
N GLU A 201 27.19 3.53 -12.36
CA GLU A 201 27.95 4.59 -11.67
C GLU A 201 27.24 5.08 -10.41
N ASN A 202 25.91 5.00 -10.36
CA ASN A 202 25.15 5.28 -9.13
C ASN A 202 25.51 4.20 -8.09
N SER A 203 26.15 4.60 -6.99
CA SER A 203 26.76 3.69 -6.00
C SER A 203 25.78 3.07 -5.00
N HIS A 204 24.76 3.82 -4.57
CA HIS A 204 23.76 3.39 -3.59
C HIS A 204 22.33 3.50 -4.13
N ARG A 205 21.49 2.50 -3.82
CA ARG A 205 20.17 2.33 -4.45
C ARG A 205 19.05 2.29 -3.41
N ALA A 206 18.41 3.44 -3.21
CA ALA A 206 17.03 3.45 -2.75
C ALA A 206 16.15 2.55 -3.63
N SER A 207 15.09 2.02 -3.04
CA SER A 207 14.01 1.37 -3.77
C SER A 207 12.93 2.40 -4.06
N ALA A 208 12.27 2.32 -5.21
CA ALA A 208 11.22 3.26 -5.57
C ALA A 208 10.00 2.56 -6.17
N ARG A 209 8.84 3.17 -5.98
CA ARG A 209 7.63 2.87 -6.73
C ARG A 209 7.09 4.19 -7.28
N LEU A 210 6.99 4.29 -8.60
CA LEU A 210 6.55 5.50 -9.30
C LEU A 210 5.27 5.18 -10.05
N PHE A 211 4.27 6.03 -9.93
CA PHE A 211 2.96 5.90 -10.55
C PHE A 211 2.72 7.02 -11.56
N PHE A 212 2.13 6.65 -12.68
CA PHE A 212 1.89 7.52 -13.83
C PHE A 212 0.43 7.42 -14.27
N ASP A 213 -0.13 8.55 -14.68
CA ASP A 213 -1.45 8.63 -15.28
C ASP A 213 -1.40 8.22 -16.77
N LEU A 214 -2.34 7.38 -17.20
CA LEU A 214 -2.52 6.96 -18.60
C LEU A 214 -3.86 7.43 -19.19
N SER A 215 -4.59 8.32 -18.51
CA SER A 215 -5.87 8.88 -18.98
C SER A 215 -5.81 9.47 -20.40
N LYS A 216 -4.69 10.15 -20.76
CA LYS A 216 -4.55 10.89 -22.03
C LYS A 216 -3.50 10.36 -23.02
N ARG A 217 -2.67 9.39 -22.61
CA ARG A 217 -1.74 8.57 -23.44
C ARG A 217 -0.73 9.27 -24.37
N ASN A 218 -0.72 10.59 -24.42
CA ASN A 218 0.21 11.38 -25.24
C ASN A 218 1.63 11.46 -24.64
N ARG A 219 1.74 11.57 -23.31
CA ARG A 219 3.03 11.65 -22.61
C ARG A 219 2.97 11.02 -21.23
N LEU A 220 4.14 10.68 -20.68
CA LEU A 220 4.25 10.04 -19.38
C LEU A 220 4.03 11.06 -18.24
N LEU A 221 2.80 11.13 -17.72
CA LEU A 221 2.44 12.03 -16.62
C LEU A 221 2.72 11.38 -15.26
N PHE A 222 3.71 11.87 -14.52
CA PHE A 222 3.94 11.46 -13.13
C PHE A 222 2.76 11.90 -12.25
N LYS A 223 2.23 10.97 -11.43
CA LYS A 223 1.07 11.21 -10.54
C LYS A 223 1.50 11.28 -9.08
N HIS A 224 2.18 10.23 -8.62
CA HIS A 224 2.75 10.15 -7.27
C HIS A 224 3.81 9.03 -7.22
N GLY A 225 4.54 8.94 -6.12
CA GLY A 225 5.54 7.91 -5.91
C GLY A 225 5.94 7.75 -4.45
N THR A 226 6.87 6.82 -4.21
CA THR A 226 7.48 6.59 -2.90
C THR A 226 8.94 6.17 -3.09
N ILE A 227 9.84 6.75 -2.31
CA ILE A 227 11.26 6.38 -2.22
C ILE A 227 11.52 5.76 -0.85
N TYR A 228 12.22 4.62 -0.84
CA TYR A 228 12.68 3.91 0.36
C TYR A 228 14.21 3.82 0.29
N PRO A 229 14.94 4.75 0.92
CA PRO A 229 16.38 4.59 1.15
C PRO A 229 16.68 3.24 1.82
N SER A 230 17.85 2.67 1.51
CA SER A 230 18.30 1.43 2.16
C SER A 230 18.91 1.66 3.54
N GLU A 231 19.36 2.89 3.80
CA GLU A 231 20.06 3.27 5.02
C GLU A 231 19.16 3.25 6.27
N SER A 232 19.78 3.06 7.44
CA SER A 232 19.07 3.07 8.73
C SER A 232 19.67 4.13 9.65
N LEU A 233 18.84 5.06 10.11
CA LEU A 233 19.23 6.20 10.92
C LEU A 233 19.21 5.82 12.40
N ILE A 234 20.27 6.13 13.15
CA ILE A 234 20.39 5.82 14.58
C ILE A 234 20.09 7.07 15.40
N TYR A 235 19.09 7.01 16.29
CA TYR A 235 18.70 8.15 17.11
C TYR A 235 19.44 8.14 18.47
N HIS A 236 20.41 9.04 18.62
CA HIS A 236 21.34 9.07 19.77
C HIS A 236 20.82 9.92 20.94
N SER A 237 19.88 9.36 21.71
CA SER A 237 19.31 10.01 22.89
C SER A 237 20.31 10.28 24.03
N ASN A 238 21.36 9.46 24.16
CA ASN A 238 22.22 9.46 25.36
C ASN A 238 23.15 10.68 25.48
N LYS A 239 23.09 11.64 24.55
CA LYS A 239 23.91 12.88 24.56
C LYS A 239 23.19 14.13 24.05
N LYS A 240 22.38 14.03 22.98
CA LYS A 240 21.77 15.21 22.31
C LYS A 240 20.41 15.00 21.62
N ASP A 241 19.76 13.83 21.76
CA ASP A 241 18.46 13.54 21.11
C ASP A 241 18.45 13.86 19.60
N HIS A 242 19.37 13.23 18.85
CA HIS A 242 19.65 13.57 17.45
C HIS A 242 20.08 12.38 16.59
N PHE A 243 19.86 12.50 15.28
CA PHE A 243 20.53 11.76 14.21
C PHE A 243 21.85 12.43 13.79
N GLU A 244 22.77 11.67 13.18
CA GLU A 244 24.06 12.17 12.69
C GLU A 244 23.95 12.75 11.26
N ILE A 245 24.72 13.80 10.94
CA ILE A 245 24.66 14.50 9.64
C ILE A 245 25.00 13.56 8.48
N GLU A 246 26.05 12.74 8.62
CA GLU A 246 26.51 11.80 7.60
C GLU A 246 25.43 10.76 7.23
N GLN A 247 24.65 10.30 8.21
CA GLN A 247 23.54 9.39 7.98
C GLN A 247 22.41 10.05 7.16
N ILE A 248 22.15 11.34 7.38
CA ILE A 248 21.15 12.11 6.62
C ILE A 248 21.64 12.36 5.19
N ASP A 249 22.91 12.69 4.98
CA ASP A 249 23.49 12.85 3.63
C ASP A 249 23.44 11.52 2.84
N HIS A 250 23.75 10.39 3.48
CA HIS A 250 23.62 9.06 2.88
C HIS A 250 22.16 8.71 2.50
N VAL A 251 21.17 9.18 3.27
CA VAL A 251 19.74 9.05 2.94
C VAL A 251 19.35 9.95 1.75
N LEU A 252 19.82 11.19 1.71
CA LEU A 252 19.48 12.15 0.66
C LEU A 252 20.15 11.81 -0.67
N SER A 253 21.43 11.43 -0.67
CA SER A 253 22.17 10.97 -1.86
C SER A 253 21.58 9.71 -2.50
N GLN A 254 20.97 8.81 -1.71
CA GLN A 254 20.18 7.68 -2.21
C GLN A 254 18.85 8.10 -2.87
N THR A 255 18.33 9.28 -2.54
CA THR A 255 17.02 9.81 -2.93
C THR A 255 17.10 10.68 -4.18
N VAL A 256 18.16 11.50 -4.31
CA VAL A 256 18.43 12.41 -5.43
C VAL A 256 18.31 11.75 -6.82
N PRO A 257 18.86 10.55 -7.09
CA PRO A 257 18.77 9.94 -8.42
C PRO A 257 17.33 9.66 -8.86
N ILE A 258 16.44 9.24 -7.96
CA ILE A 258 15.03 8.99 -8.29
C ILE A 258 14.30 10.30 -8.62
N LEU A 259 14.51 11.33 -7.81
CA LEU A 259 13.96 12.66 -8.05
C LEU A 259 14.43 13.23 -9.39
N ALA A 260 15.71 13.03 -9.75
CA ALA A 260 16.25 13.44 -11.04
C ALA A 260 15.59 12.71 -12.23
N THR A 261 15.08 11.48 -12.05
CA THR A 261 14.31 10.78 -13.11
C THR A 261 12.88 11.32 -13.30
N THR A 262 12.35 12.09 -12.34
CA THR A 262 10.96 12.56 -12.33
C THR A 262 10.92 14.08 -12.21
N SER A 263 11.00 14.77 -13.36
CA SER A 263 11.21 16.22 -13.48
C SER A 263 10.15 17.13 -12.82
N LEU A 264 9.04 16.57 -12.36
CA LEU A 264 7.94 17.22 -11.65
C LEU A 264 7.74 16.70 -10.22
N ALA A 265 8.53 15.74 -9.73
CA ALA A 265 8.33 15.15 -8.41
C ALA A 265 8.86 16.07 -7.30
N GLN A 266 8.03 16.30 -6.28
CA GLN A 266 8.42 16.93 -5.02
C GLN A 266 8.21 15.94 -3.87
N ILE A 267 9.05 16.01 -2.83
CA ILE A 267 8.76 15.33 -1.55
C ILE A 267 7.70 16.14 -0.80
N ASP A 268 6.62 15.47 -0.40
CA ASP A 268 5.47 16.05 0.30
C ASP A 268 5.09 15.32 1.59
N ASN A 269 5.71 14.17 1.86
CA ASN A 269 5.45 13.34 3.04
C ASN A 269 6.71 12.58 3.46
N LEU A 270 6.89 12.38 4.77
CA LEU A 270 7.96 11.58 5.37
C LEU A 270 7.38 10.64 6.43
N GLU A 271 7.62 9.35 6.23
CA GLU A 271 7.32 8.27 7.18
C GLU A 271 8.63 7.82 7.84
N LEU A 272 8.71 7.85 9.17
CA LEU A 272 9.82 7.38 9.99
C LEU A 272 9.37 6.20 10.85
N PHE A 273 9.84 4.99 10.52
CA PHE A 273 9.48 3.76 11.21
C PHE A 273 10.68 3.11 11.89
N MET A 274 10.59 2.90 13.21
CA MET A 274 11.60 2.21 14.02
C MET A 274 11.57 0.71 13.74
N THR A 275 12.75 0.13 13.50
CA THR A 275 12.91 -1.30 13.21
C THR A 275 13.27 -2.12 14.44
N HIS A 276 14.13 -1.57 15.29
CA HIS A 276 14.57 -2.06 16.61
C HIS A 276 15.47 -0.99 17.24
N ASN A 277 15.67 -1.00 18.56
CA ASN A 277 16.74 -0.29 19.28
C ASN A 277 17.00 1.16 18.81
N ARG A 278 15.94 1.97 18.62
CA ARG A 278 16.02 3.37 18.14
C ARG A 278 16.66 3.56 16.75
N GLN A 279 16.72 2.50 15.94
CA GLN A 279 17.09 2.54 14.53
C GLN A 279 15.85 2.74 13.66
N PHE A 280 15.75 3.92 13.04
CA PHE A 280 14.68 4.31 12.15
C PHE A 280 15.04 4.02 10.69
N LYS A 281 14.04 3.63 9.90
CA LYS A 281 14.07 3.74 8.45
C LYS A 281 13.10 4.82 8.02
N CYS A 282 13.39 5.38 6.85
CA CYS A 282 12.56 6.42 6.26
C CYS A 282 11.93 5.96 4.94
N ARG A 283 10.81 6.58 4.62
CA ARG A 283 10.16 6.55 3.32
C ARG A 283 9.74 7.97 3.00
N PHE A 284 10.11 8.44 1.82
CA PHE A 284 9.62 9.71 1.28
C PHE A 284 8.41 9.44 0.38
N GLY A 285 7.30 10.14 0.64
CA GLY A 285 6.23 10.32 -0.34
C GLY A 285 6.66 11.28 -1.44
N LEU A 286 6.11 11.10 -2.64
CA LEU A 286 6.28 12.00 -3.77
C LEU A 286 4.93 12.33 -4.41
N THR A 287 4.71 13.59 -4.75
CA THR A 287 3.60 14.00 -5.66
C THR A 287 4.12 14.89 -6.80
N ALA A 288 3.28 15.05 -7.82
CA ALA A 288 3.42 16.14 -8.78
C ALA A 288 2.67 17.38 -8.25
N PRO A 289 3.23 18.60 -8.34
CA PRO A 289 2.51 19.81 -7.96
C PRO A 289 1.30 20.00 -8.88
N GLN A 290 0.12 20.19 -8.29
CA GLN A 290 -1.14 20.24 -9.04
C GLN A 290 -1.40 21.58 -9.75
N ASP A 291 -0.79 22.66 -9.28
CA ASP A 291 -0.88 23.98 -9.90
C ASP A 291 0.34 24.27 -10.79
N LYS A 292 0.08 24.77 -12.00
CA LYS A 292 1.08 25.20 -12.98
C LYS A 292 1.95 26.35 -12.49
N ASN A 293 1.50 27.08 -11.47
CA ASN A 293 2.23 28.21 -10.87
C ASN A 293 3.21 27.78 -9.76
N VAL A 294 3.14 26.54 -9.28
CA VAL A 294 4.08 26.02 -8.27
C VAL A 294 5.40 25.63 -8.96
N PRO A 295 6.59 25.96 -8.39
CA PRO A 295 7.87 25.64 -9.01
C PRO A 295 8.02 24.16 -9.36
N VAL A 296 8.28 23.87 -10.63
CA VAL A 296 8.39 22.51 -11.21
C VAL A 296 9.49 21.65 -10.58
N LYS A 297 10.50 22.26 -9.96
CA LYS A 297 11.66 21.59 -9.35
C LYS A 297 11.36 21.20 -7.89
N ASN A 298 12.11 20.24 -7.34
CA ASN A 298 12.16 20.03 -5.89
C ASN A 298 12.45 21.35 -5.16
N PHE A 299 11.66 21.62 -4.13
CA PHE A 299 11.73 22.83 -3.30
C PHE A 299 13.13 23.13 -2.76
N MET A 300 13.88 22.07 -2.41
CA MET A 300 15.21 22.16 -1.83
C MET A 300 16.22 21.31 -2.62
N ASN A 301 17.40 21.87 -2.90
CA ASN A 301 18.49 21.12 -3.55
C ASN A 301 19.21 20.22 -2.53
N MET A 302 18.85 18.93 -2.52
CA MET A 302 19.33 17.96 -1.54
C MET A 302 20.84 17.66 -1.59
N SER A 303 21.57 18.17 -2.59
CA SER A 303 23.03 18.01 -2.74
C SER A 303 23.82 19.20 -2.20
N THR A 304 23.44 19.76 -1.05
CA THR A 304 24.15 20.88 -0.40
C THR A 304 24.08 20.77 1.12
N ASP A 305 25.17 21.11 1.81
CA ASP A 305 25.36 20.97 3.26
C ASP A 305 24.21 21.60 4.07
N ASN A 306 23.80 22.82 3.69
CA ASN A 306 22.66 23.54 4.31
C ASN A 306 21.35 22.74 4.21
N SER A 307 21.15 22.00 3.11
CA SER A 307 19.97 21.14 2.93
C SER A 307 20.07 19.87 3.77
N VAL A 308 21.26 19.27 3.90
CA VAL A 308 21.49 18.13 4.80
C VAL A 308 21.19 18.53 6.25
N ILE A 309 21.68 19.69 6.70
CA ILE A 309 21.39 20.26 8.03
C ILE A 309 19.89 20.54 8.19
N THR A 310 19.23 21.08 7.17
CA THR A 310 17.79 21.37 7.23
C THR A 310 16.96 20.09 7.32
N TRP A 311 17.32 19.04 6.59
CA TRP A 311 16.71 17.72 6.75
C TRP A 311 17.03 17.10 8.11
N GLN A 312 18.25 17.16 8.61
CA GLN A 312 18.59 16.68 9.95
C GLN A 312 17.70 17.33 11.02
N ASN A 313 17.44 18.63 10.92
CA ASN A 313 16.51 19.34 11.79
C ASN A 313 15.06 18.85 11.66
N VAL A 314 14.57 18.55 10.44
CA VAL A 314 13.25 17.93 10.22
C VAL A 314 13.16 16.54 10.87
N PHE A 315 14.13 15.66 10.60
CA PHE A 315 14.17 14.30 11.17
C PHE A 315 14.24 14.34 12.71
N ASN A 316 15.10 15.18 13.28
CA ASN A 316 15.19 15.39 14.74
C ASN A 316 13.87 15.94 15.32
N HIS A 317 13.25 16.92 14.65
CA HIS A 317 11.98 17.52 15.09
C HIS A 317 10.86 16.49 15.15
N ILE A 318 10.72 15.63 14.12
CA ILE A 318 9.68 14.59 14.07
C ILE A 318 9.81 13.65 15.27
N VAL A 319 11.00 13.09 15.51
CA VAL A 319 11.22 12.15 16.63
C VAL A 319 11.08 12.85 17.98
N SER A 320 11.66 14.03 18.16
CA SER A 320 11.65 14.75 19.45
C SER A 320 10.25 15.20 19.89
N ASN A 321 9.35 15.52 18.96
CA ASN A 321 8.00 16.00 19.28
C ASN A 321 6.95 14.89 19.29
N TYR A 322 7.05 13.91 18.40
CA TYR A 322 5.98 12.93 18.19
C TYR A 322 6.29 11.52 18.71
N SER A 323 7.55 11.16 18.97
CA SER A 323 7.88 9.83 19.54
C SER A 323 7.61 9.76 21.06
N LEU A 324 7.22 8.56 21.51
CA LEU A 324 7.08 8.23 22.93
C LEU A 324 8.35 7.51 23.39
N SER A 325 9.39 8.30 23.70
CA SER A 325 10.74 7.84 24.07
C SER A 325 10.84 7.05 25.38
N GLN A 326 9.74 6.95 26.14
CA GLN A 326 9.62 6.21 27.40
C GLN A 326 9.06 4.77 27.23
N LEU A 327 8.50 4.44 26.06
CA LEU A 327 7.99 3.09 25.80
C LEU A 327 9.14 2.06 25.74
N SER A 328 8.81 0.81 26.06
CA SER A 328 9.68 -0.35 25.80
C SER A 328 10.08 -0.41 24.32
N GLU A 329 11.36 -0.72 24.04
CA GLU A 329 11.90 -0.78 22.67
C GLU A 329 11.32 -1.93 21.82
N ALA A 330 10.51 -2.81 22.43
CA ALA A 330 9.68 -3.79 21.73
C ALA A 330 8.47 -3.18 20.99
N TRP A 331 8.05 -1.96 21.35
CA TRP A 331 7.05 -1.20 20.59
C TRP A 331 7.72 -0.46 19.43
N LEU A 332 7.53 -0.98 18.21
CA LEU A 332 7.97 -0.34 16.99
C LEU A 332 7.14 0.92 16.74
N GLN A 333 7.80 2.05 16.54
CA GLN A 333 7.18 3.38 16.42
C GLN A 333 7.19 3.82 14.96
N ASP A 334 6.04 4.23 14.43
CA ASP A 334 5.83 4.58 13.01
C ASP A 334 5.14 5.95 12.93
N ILE A 335 5.87 6.99 12.51
CA ILE A 335 5.43 8.40 12.50
C ILE A 335 5.37 8.90 11.06
N VAL A 336 4.21 9.40 10.64
CA VAL A 336 3.97 9.97 9.30
C VAL A 336 3.68 11.47 9.41
N VAL A 337 4.35 12.27 8.59
CA VAL A 337 4.16 13.73 8.51
C VAL A 337 4.06 14.22 7.07
N THR A 338 3.14 15.15 6.80
CA THR A 338 3.13 15.94 5.57
C THR A 338 4.12 17.11 5.70
N LEU A 339 4.92 17.29 4.66
CA LEU A 339 5.94 18.33 4.55
C LEU A 339 5.47 19.41 3.57
N SER A 340 5.19 20.60 4.07
CA SER A 340 4.77 21.74 3.25
C SER A 340 5.90 22.76 3.09
N PRO A 341 6.23 23.20 1.86
CA PRO A 341 7.30 24.17 1.63
C PRO A 341 6.89 25.58 2.08
N PHE A 342 7.72 26.26 2.87
CA PHE A 342 7.51 27.66 3.26
C PHE A 342 8.83 28.44 3.31
N LYS A 343 8.98 29.41 2.39
CA LYS A 343 10.22 30.19 2.18
C LYS A 343 11.41 29.27 1.89
N ASP A 344 12.29 29.05 2.87
CA ASP A 344 13.49 28.21 2.79
C ASP A 344 13.42 27.02 3.75
N GLN A 345 12.24 26.73 4.31
CA GLN A 345 12.02 25.75 5.38
C GLN A 345 10.87 24.78 5.07
N TRP A 346 10.91 23.61 5.71
CA TRP A 346 9.79 22.67 5.73
C TRP A 346 8.91 22.92 6.94
N VAL A 347 7.61 23.14 6.70
CA VAL A 347 6.57 23.05 7.73
C VAL A 347 6.21 21.58 7.88
N VAL A 348 6.42 21.04 9.09
CA VAL A 348 6.15 19.65 9.43
C VAL A 348 4.76 19.53 10.05
N ASN A 349 3.79 19.06 9.28
CA ASN A 349 2.43 18.78 9.75
C ASN A 349 2.34 17.32 10.20
N PHE A 350 1.76 17.06 11.36
CA PHE A 350 1.53 15.70 11.84
C PHE A 350 0.33 15.05 11.11
N ASP A 351 0.52 13.86 10.55
CA ASP A 351 -0.56 13.10 9.90
C ASP A 351 -1.02 11.92 10.77
N GLN A 352 -0.08 11.03 11.13
CA GLN A 352 -0.37 9.77 11.80
C GLN A 352 0.80 9.32 12.68
N TYR A 353 0.50 8.64 13.77
CA TYR A 353 1.46 7.91 14.58
C TYR A 353 0.88 6.54 14.92
N SER A 354 1.70 5.49 14.87
CA SER A 354 1.31 4.18 15.35
C SER A 354 2.41 3.48 16.13
N LEU A 355 1.98 2.62 17.04
CA LEU A 355 2.82 1.73 17.82
C LEU A 355 2.48 0.29 17.45
N THR A 356 3.47 -0.51 17.07
CA THR A 356 3.28 -1.90 16.65
C THR A 356 4.12 -2.82 17.52
N HIS A 357 3.49 -3.79 18.19
CA HIS A 357 4.16 -4.89 18.88
C HIS A 357 3.84 -6.20 18.15
N ASN A 358 4.88 -6.92 17.76
CA ASN A 358 4.74 -8.23 17.11
C ASN A 358 4.85 -9.36 18.14
N PHE A 359 4.23 -10.50 17.85
CA PHE A 359 4.23 -11.70 18.70
C PHE A 359 4.35 -12.96 17.81
N ASN A 360 4.51 -14.13 18.44
CA ASN A 360 4.57 -15.43 17.75
C ASN A 360 3.80 -16.50 18.57
N SER A 361 2.79 -16.09 19.33
CA SER A 361 2.19 -16.90 20.40
C SER A 361 0.72 -16.55 20.63
N TYR A 362 -0.03 -17.45 21.27
CA TYR A 362 -1.32 -17.08 21.84
C TYR A 362 -1.13 -16.02 22.93
N LEU A 363 -1.97 -14.98 22.92
CA LEU A 363 -2.11 -14.02 24.02
C LEU A 363 -3.53 -14.12 24.60
N PRO A 364 -3.68 -14.30 25.93
CA PRO A 364 -4.95 -14.08 26.61
C PRO A 364 -5.46 -12.65 26.38
N LYS A 365 -6.79 -12.51 26.24
CA LYS A 365 -7.48 -11.22 26.08
C LYS A 365 -7.01 -10.17 27.10
N ASP A 366 -6.87 -10.57 28.36
CA ASP A 366 -6.57 -9.65 29.45
C ASP A 366 -5.13 -9.11 29.40
N GLN A 367 -4.19 -9.84 28.77
CA GLN A 367 -2.85 -9.34 28.49
C GLN A 367 -2.86 -8.27 27.39
N ILE A 368 -3.67 -8.47 26.35
CA ILE A 368 -3.89 -7.46 25.29
C ILE A 368 -4.48 -6.18 25.89
N VAL A 369 -5.49 -6.31 26.76
CA VAL A 369 -6.10 -5.18 27.50
C VAL A 369 -5.06 -4.46 28.35
N ALA A 370 -4.25 -5.19 29.13
CA ALA A 370 -3.21 -4.60 29.98
C ALA A 370 -2.12 -3.88 29.17
N MET A 371 -1.73 -4.40 28.00
CA MET A 371 -0.79 -3.72 27.09
C MET A 371 -1.36 -2.42 26.53
N VAL A 372 -2.64 -2.42 26.10
CA VAL A 372 -3.34 -1.21 25.63
C VAL A 372 -3.42 -0.15 26.75
N GLN A 373 -3.81 -0.56 27.96
CA GLN A 373 -3.91 0.32 29.12
C GLN A 373 -2.54 0.91 29.50
N SER A 374 -1.49 0.08 29.56
CA SER A 374 -0.14 0.54 29.88
C SER A 374 0.41 1.55 28.86
N VAL A 375 0.07 1.41 27.57
CA VAL A 375 0.41 2.42 26.56
C VAL A 375 -0.40 3.70 26.75
N ALA A 376 -1.70 3.63 27.05
CA ALA A 376 -2.54 4.80 27.30
C ALA A 376 -2.12 5.58 28.56
N GLU A 377 -1.61 4.90 29.59
CA GLU A 377 -1.01 5.51 30.78
C GLU A 377 0.31 6.22 30.44
N GLN A 378 1.15 5.62 29.60
CA GLN A 378 2.44 6.20 29.16
C GLN A 378 2.26 7.33 28.11
N SER A 379 1.18 7.34 27.34
CA SER A 379 0.84 8.41 26.39
C SER A 379 0.04 9.57 27.01
N ASN A 380 -0.30 9.46 28.29
CA ASN A 380 -1.21 10.36 29.01
C ASN A 380 -0.82 11.86 28.85
N GLY A 381 -1.76 12.64 28.33
CA GLY A 381 -1.57 14.08 28.08
C GLY A 381 -0.73 14.42 26.84
N LYS A 382 -0.22 13.43 26.09
CA LYS A 382 0.42 13.61 24.77
C LYS A 382 -0.43 13.08 23.61
N ALA A 383 -0.90 11.84 23.70
CA ALA A 383 -1.66 11.19 22.63
C ALA A 383 -2.75 10.25 23.17
N ARG A 384 -3.82 10.05 22.38
CA ARG A 384 -4.93 9.12 22.63
C ARG A 384 -4.88 7.98 21.63
N ILE A 385 -5.10 6.74 22.08
CA ILE A 385 -5.28 5.60 21.17
C ILE A 385 -6.63 5.77 20.48
N LYS A 386 -6.62 5.99 19.17
CA LYS A 386 -7.82 6.23 18.35
C LYS A 386 -8.36 4.93 17.77
N HIS A 387 -7.46 4.08 17.27
CA HIS A 387 -7.78 2.76 16.72
C HIS A 387 -6.85 1.70 17.31
N ILE A 388 -7.36 0.47 17.45
CA ILE A 388 -6.61 -0.71 17.87
C ILE A 388 -6.77 -1.77 16.79
N VAL A 389 -5.66 -2.27 16.29
CA VAL A 389 -5.60 -3.24 15.19
C VAL A 389 -4.96 -4.52 15.72
N LEU A 390 -5.73 -5.60 15.81
CA LEU A 390 -5.27 -6.89 16.34
C LEU A 390 -5.23 -7.94 15.23
N GLU A 391 -4.05 -8.47 14.96
CA GLU A 391 -3.82 -9.52 13.97
C GLU A 391 -3.70 -10.89 14.62
N LYS A 392 -4.40 -11.86 14.05
CA LYS A 392 -4.36 -13.28 14.41
C LYS A 392 -4.16 -14.15 13.18
N GLU A 393 -3.47 -15.27 13.35
CA GLU A 393 -3.49 -16.40 12.41
C GLU A 393 -3.68 -17.69 13.22
N GLU A 394 -4.65 -18.52 12.81
CA GLU A 394 -5.15 -19.66 13.60
C GLU A 394 -5.50 -19.26 15.05
N LYS A 395 -4.68 -19.69 16.02
CA LYS A 395 -4.82 -19.42 17.47
C LYS A 395 -3.71 -18.54 18.03
N LYS A 396 -2.86 -17.97 17.18
CA LYS A 396 -1.81 -17.03 17.60
C LYS A 396 -2.31 -15.60 17.49
N THR A 397 -1.72 -14.73 18.30
CA THR A 397 -1.67 -13.29 17.99
C THR A 397 -0.33 -13.05 17.32
N GLU A 398 -0.34 -12.35 16.19
CA GLU A 398 0.87 -12.04 15.41
C GLU A 398 1.28 -10.57 15.56
N MET A 399 0.30 -9.66 15.70
CA MET A 399 0.53 -8.22 15.86
C MET A 399 -0.56 -7.55 16.71
N LEU A 400 -0.17 -6.61 17.56
CA LEU A 400 -1.02 -5.56 18.12
C LEU A 400 -0.47 -4.20 17.65
N ARG A 401 -1.27 -3.47 16.87
CA ARG A 401 -0.99 -2.09 16.48
C ARG A 401 -1.98 -1.14 17.16
N LEU A 402 -1.48 0.01 17.61
CA LEU A 402 -2.23 1.08 18.25
C LEU A 402 -1.99 2.36 17.44
N ASP A 403 -3.03 2.89 16.79
CA ASP A 403 -2.96 4.16 16.07
C ASP A 403 -3.30 5.30 17.03
N LEU A 404 -2.41 6.28 17.11
CA LEU A 404 -2.41 7.37 18.08
C LEU A 404 -2.72 8.71 17.41
N GLU A 405 -3.57 9.52 18.05
CA GLU A 405 -3.83 10.91 17.68
C GLU A 405 -3.32 11.89 18.77
N PRO A 406 -2.78 13.07 18.42
CA PRO A 406 -2.30 14.05 19.39
C PRO A 406 -3.43 14.62 20.26
N LEU A 407 -3.18 14.80 21.56
CA LEU A 407 -4.15 15.35 22.49
C LEU A 407 -4.11 16.88 22.51
N ALA A 408 -5.06 17.52 21.83
CA ALA A 408 -5.28 18.97 21.91
C ALA A 408 -5.74 19.44 23.32
N VAL A 409 -6.31 18.54 24.12
CA VAL A 409 -6.80 18.80 25.49
C VAL A 409 -6.49 17.59 26.37
N LYS A 410 -6.13 17.80 27.65
CA LYS A 410 -5.91 16.71 28.61
C LYS A 410 -7.21 15.91 28.82
N PRO A 411 -7.26 14.60 28.53
CA PRO A 411 -8.41 13.77 28.87
C PRO A 411 -8.50 13.60 30.40
N LYS A 412 -9.71 13.53 30.93
CA LYS A 412 -9.91 12.92 32.25
C LYS A 412 -9.70 11.42 32.10
N ALA A 413 -8.97 10.81 33.04
CA ALA A 413 -8.72 9.37 33.03
C ALA A 413 -10.05 8.61 32.99
N SER A 414 -10.27 7.89 31.89
CA SER A 414 -11.42 7.01 31.69
C SER A 414 -10.93 5.57 31.72
N ALA A 415 -11.55 4.74 32.57
CA ALA A 415 -11.32 3.32 32.53
C ALA A 415 -11.82 2.80 31.19
N ILE A 416 -10.91 2.35 30.33
CA ILE A 416 -11.23 1.87 28.98
C ILE A 416 -12.13 0.64 29.10
N ALA A 417 -13.44 0.84 28.87
CA ALA A 417 -14.37 -0.26 28.69
C ALA A 417 -14.04 -0.93 27.36
N MET A 418 -13.38 -2.09 27.41
CA MET A 418 -12.95 -2.83 26.23
C MET A 418 -13.80 -4.09 26.02
N PRO A 419 -15.03 -3.97 25.47
CA PRO A 419 -15.69 -5.11 24.84
C PRO A 419 -14.85 -5.49 23.61
N LEU A 420 -13.88 -6.38 23.83
CA LEU A 420 -13.28 -7.23 22.82
C LEU A 420 -14.21 -8.44 22.61
N PRO A 421 -15.16 -8.43 21.65
CA PRO A 421 -15.85 -9.62 21.18
C PRO A 421 -14.92 -10.42 20.27
N LEU A 422 -13.80 -10.90 20.82
CA LEU A 422 -12.90 -11.83 20.13
C LEU A 422 -13.60 -13.19 20.02
N ARG A 423 -14.58 -13.27 19.11
CA ARG A 423 -15.13 -14.53 18.63
C ARG A 423 -13.97 -15.31 18.03
N ASN A 424 -13.53 -16.35 18.72
CA ASN A 424 -12.61 -17.32 18.15
C ASN A 424 -13.40 -18.17 17.15
N ALA A 425 -13.62 -17.62 15.96
CA ALA A 425 -13.86 -18.43 14.78
C ALA A 425 -12.55 -19.20 14.52
N ASP A 426 -12.62 -20.54 14.50
CA ASP A 426 -11.46 -21.40 14.23
C ASP A 426 -11.17 -21.40 12.72
N THR A 427 -10.66 -20.26 12.25
CA THR A 427 -10.39 -19.95 10.84
C THR A 427 -9.01 -20.43 10.42
N ASP A 428 -8.94 -21.15 9.32
CA ASP A 428 -7.70 -21.60 8.67
C ASP A 428 -7.12 -20.52 7.74
N GLY A 429 -7.01 -19.30 8.28
CA GLY A 429 -6.52 -18.11 7.61
C GLY A 429 -6.22 -16.99 8.61
N LYS A 430 -5.76 -15.85 8.08
CA LYS A 430 -5.32 -14.69 8.86
C LYS A 430 -6.46 -13.68 8.99
N VAL A 431 -6.68 -13.17 10.20
CA VAL A 431 -7.72 -12.20 10.54
C VAL A 431 -7.08 -10.95 11.15
N ILE A 432 -7.48 -9.77 10.67
CA ILE A 432 -7.18 -8.49 11.33
C ILE A 432 -8.49 -7.89 11.82
N HIS A 433 -8.62 -7.71 13.13
CA HIS A 433 -9.72 -7.02 13.77
C HIS A 433 -9.37 -5.53 13.93
N TYR A 434 -10.29 -4.63 13.60
CA TYR A 434 -10.15 -3.19 13.78
C TYR A 434 -11.16 -2.69 14.81
N PHE A 435 -10.65 -2.10 15.90
CA PHE A 435 -11.47 -1.55 16.97
C PHE A 435 -11.31 -0.04 17.05
N ASP A 436 -12.43 0.68 17.02
CA ASP A 436 -12.48 2.14 17.00
C ASP A 436 -12.96 2.68 18.36
N LEU A 437 -12.48 3.87 18.73
CA LEU A 437 -12.88 4.54 19.96
C LEU A 437 -14.26 5.18 19.81
N SER A 438 -15.20 4.81 20.68
CA SER A 438 -16.53 5.43 20.78
C SER A 438 -16.53 6.72 21.60
N ASP A 439 -17.57 7.54 21.42
CA ASP A 439 -17.84 8.77 22.19
C ASP A 439 -17.95 8.53 23.71
N HIS A 440 -18.16 7.28 24.14
CA HIS A 440 -18.23 6.88 25.55
C HIS A 440 -16.87 6.43 26.12
N ASN A 441 -15.77 6.61 25.38
CA ASN A 441 -14.39 6.20 25.72
C ASN A 441 -14.20 4.67 25.91
N GLY A 442 -15.05 3.86 25.30
CA GLY A 442 -14.83 2.41 25.10
C GLY A 442 -14.51 2.08 23.65
N TYR A 443 -13.81 0.98 23.38
CA TYR A 443 -13.53 0.52 22.01
C TYR A 443 -14.59 -0.48 21.54
N PHE A 444 -15.02 -0.39 20.29
CA PHE A 444 -15.92 -1.35 19.63
C PHE A 444 -15.29 -1.88 18.34
N LEU A 445 -15.66 -3.10 17.93
CA LEU A 445 -15.22 -3.67 16.64
C LEU A 445 -15.99 -2.99 15.50
N SER A 446 -15.31 -2.22 14.65
CA SER A 446 -15.94 -1.60 13.47
C SER A 446 -15.91 -2.51 12.26
N HIS A 447 -14.75 -3.13 11.98
CA HIS A 447 -14.60 -4.02 10.84
C HIS A 447 -13.54 -5.11 11.05
N ASP A 448 -13.68 -6.19 10.29
CA ASP A 448 -12.67 -7.25 10.17
C ASP A 448 -12.05 -7.26 8.77
N LYS A 449 -10.85 -7.83 8.64
CA LYS A 449 -10.32 -8.35 7.38
C LYS A 449 -9.91 -9.81 7.51
N PHE A 450 -10.46 -10.67 6.65
CA PHE A 450 -10.04 -12.08 6.52
C PHE A 450 -9.20 -12.26 5.25
N MET A 451 -8.10 -12.99 5.37
CA MET A 451 -7.14 -13.24 4.31
C MET A 451 -6.77 -14.72 4.25
N LYS A 452 -6.76 -15.29 3.04
CA LYS A 452 -6.34 -16.67 2.82
C LYS A 452 -5.72 -16.89 1.45
N MET A 453 -4.65 -17.69 1.39
CA MET A 453 -4.14 -18.26 0.14
C MET A 453 -4.71 -19.66 -0.06
N VAL A 454 -5.27 -19.91 -1.24
CA VAL A 454 -5.83 -21.21 -1.64
C VAL A 454 -5.09 -21.74 -2.86
N LYS A 455 -4.92 -23.07 -2.90
CA LYS A 455 -4.21 -23.83 -3.92
C LYS A 455 -5.21 -24.50 -4.86
#